data_AF-A0A1G3A9C6-F1
#
_entry.id   AF-A0A1G3A9C6-F1
#
_cell.length_a   1.000
_cell.length_b   1.000
_cell.length_c   1.000
_cell.angle_alpha   90.00
_cell.angle_beta   90.00
_cell.angle_gamma   90.00
#
_symmetry.space_group_name_H-M   'P 1'
#
loop_
_entity.id
_entity.type
_entity.pdbx_description
1 polymer ?
#
loop_
_entity_poly.entity_id
_entity_poly.type
_entity_poly.pdbx_seq_one_letter_code
_entity_poly.pdbx_strand_id
1 'polypeptide(L)'
;MDPGVVYLRIPLFEGSGIADRVNELICKHVTDATSDIILDLRDNPGGRAEEANAVADIFLDEKYLQIFEFRNGRCIAFKSKPGALDIWVIVLTNRNTASGAEMLAIALRDNHRATVIGQPTAGYLFGKDFAKLSDGRMIVFRSEPTILSPTGKDYSATGLSPDILVDESKCSGEDKILGRAIQLVRTRPRKDSSQKPVP
;
A
#
# COMPACT_ATOMS: atom_id res chain seq x y z
N MET A 1 0.63 -21.66 8.16
CA MET A 1 1.52 -20.69 7.51
C MET A 1 2.94 -21.17 7.69
N ASP A 2 3.82 -20.92 6.73
CA ASP A 2 5.22 -21.33 6.85
C ASP A 2 5.90 -20.66 8.05
N PRO A 3 6.83 -21.34 8.73
CA PRO A 3 7.64 -20.71 9.77
C PRO A 3 8.45 -19.56 9.14
N GLY A 4 8.17 -18.33 9.59
CA GLY A 4 8.84 -17.10 9.14
C GLY A 4 8.04 -16.20 8.20
N VAL A 5 6.73 -16.44 7.97
CA VAL A 5 5.88 -15.48 7.25
C VAL A 5 4.79 -14.93 8.16
N VAL A 6 4.76 -13.62 8.33
CA VAL A 6 3.71 -12.91 9.07
C VAL A 6 2.70 -12.36 8.07
N TYR A 7 1.48 -12.86 8.14
CA TYR A 7 0.37 -12.40 7.31
C TYR A 7 -0.47 -11.39 8.09
N LEU A 8 -0.62 -10.19 7.53
CA LEU A 8 -1.39 -9.09 8.09
C LEU A 8 -2.43 -8.63 7.09
N ARG A 9 -3.71 -8.71 7.44
CA ARG A 9 -4.80 -8.17 6.62
C ARG A 9 -5.27 -6.84 7.19
N ILE A 10 -5.28 -5.81 6.37
CA ILE A 10 -5.91 -4.52 6.71
C ILE A 10 -7.17 -4.39 5.85
N PRO A 11 -8.36 -4.64 6.41
CA PRO A 11 -9.60 -4.62 5.63
C PRO A 11 -10.10 -3.20 5.34
N LEU A 12 -9.74 -2.21 6.17
CA LEU A 12 -10.23 -0.84 6.08
C LEU A 12 -9.33 0.11 6.86
N PHE A 13 -9.18 1.35 6.38
CA PHE A 13 -8.51 2.44 7.09
C PHE A 13 -9.51 3.34 7.85
N GLU A 14 -10.25 2.77 8.79
CA GLU A 14 -11.23 3.50 9.61
C GLU A 14 -10.79 3.58 11.08
N GLY A 15 -11.18 4.68 11.75
CA GLY A 15 -10.82 4.92 13.16
C GLY A 15 -9.45 5.57 13.31
N SER A 16 -8.70 5.10 14.30
CA SER A 16 -7.34 5.57 14.62
C SER A 16 -6.50 4.44 15.21
N GLY A 17 -5.17 4.52 15.04
CA GLY A 17 -4.22 3.58 15.66
C GLY A 17 -4.05 2.27 14.89
N ILE A 18 -4.29 2.28 13.57
CA ILE A 18 -4.07 1.11 12.71
C ILE A 18 -2.58 0.80 12.64
N ALA A 19 -1.74 1.82 12.50
CA ALA A 19 -0.28 1.66 12.49
C ALA A 19 0.24 1.03 13.79
N ASP A 20 -0.27 1.47 14.95
CA ASP A 20 0.13 0.91 16.25
C ASP A 20 -0.22 -0.58 16.33
N ARG A 21 -1.43 -0.98 15.91
CA ARG A 21 -1.86 -2.38 15.87
C ARG A 21 -1.02 -3.22 14.91
N VAL A 22 -0.69 -2.67 13.74
CA VAL A 22 0.21 -3.32 12.78
C VAL A 22 1.58 -3.54 13.42
N ASN A 23 2.13 -2.51 14.08
CA ASN A 23 3.43 -2.59 14.74
C ASN A 23 3.42 -3.59 15.91
N GLU A 24 2.38 -3.61 16.73
CA GLU A 24 2.20 -4.60 17.80
C GLU A 24 2.17 -6.04 17.26
N LEU A 25 1.44 -6.28 16.18
CA LEU A 25 1.38 -7.60 15.53
C LEU A 25 2.73 -8.00 14.93
N ILE A 26 3.45 -7.05 14.34
CA ILE A 26 4.82 -7.26 13.85
C ILE A 26 5.73 -7.64 15.00
N CYS A 27 5.79 -6.85 16.07
CA CYS A 27 6.63 -7.13 17.25
C CYS A 27 6.31 -8.49 17.91
N LYS A 28 5.04 -8.91 17.87
CA LYS A 28 4.61 -10.18 18.45
C LYS A 28 4.96 -11.40 17.60
N HIS A 29 4.97 -11.25 16.28
CA HIS A 29 5.04 -12.39 15.35
C HIS A 29 6.30 -12.44 14.49
N VAL A 30 7.04 -11.33 14.36
CA VAL A 30 8.36 -11.30 13.74
C VAL A 30 9.40 -11.62 14.81
N THR A 31 9.87 -12.87 14.82
CA THR A 31 10.76 -13.39 15.86
C THR A 31 12.24 -13.29 15.52
N ASP A 32 12.58 -13.09 14.24
CA ASP A 32 13.94 -12.92 13.77
C ASP A 32 13.98 -12.10 12.47
N ALA A 33 15.18 -11.67 12.09
CA ALA A 33 15.44 -10.87 10.88
C ALA A 33 15.17 -11.61 9.56
N THR A 34 14.77 -12.89 9.61
CA THR A 34 14.41 -13.68 8.42
C THR A 34 12.91 -13.76 8.18
N SER A 35 12.12 -13.12 9.05
CA SER A 35 10.66 -13.05 8.89
C SER A 35 10.31 -12.13 7.73
N ASP A 36 9.40 -12.57 6.87
CA ASP A 36 8.84 -11.75 5.78
C ASP A 36 7.38 -11.38 6.10
N ILE A 37 6.93 -10.21 5.64
CA ILE A 37 5.55 -9.74 5.86
C ILE A 37 4.75 -9.84 4.57
N ILE A 38 3.58 -10.45 4.64
CA ILE A 38 2.54 -10.35 3.62
C ILE A 38 1.46 -9.41 4.14
N LEU A 39 1.34 -8.25 3.51
CA LEU A 39 0.32 -7.25 3.78
C LEU A 39 -0.84 -7.41 2.78
N ASP A 40 -1.96 -7.92 3.24
CA ASP A 40 -3.16 -8.11 2.43
C ASP A 40 -4.06 -6.87 2.46
N LEU A 41 -4.13 -6.16 1.32
CA LEU A 41 -5.00 -5.00 1.08
C LEU A 41 -6.14 -5.33 0.10
N ARG A 42 -6.38 -6.61 -0.20
CA ARG A 42 -7.50 -7.04 -1.04
C ARG A 42 -8.82 -6.72 -0.36
N ASP A 43 -9.76 -6.22 -1.16
CA ASP A 43 -11.08 -5.76 -0.72
C ASP A 43 -11.07 -4.60 0.28
N ASN A 44 -9.95 -3.88 0.38
CA ASN A 44 -9.86 -2.68 1.20
C ASN A 44 -10.25 -1.44 0.37
N PRO A 45 -11.42 -0.82 0.63
CA PRO A 45 -11.89 0.34 -0.15
C PRO A 45 -11.16 1.65 0.22
N GLY A 46 -10.15 1.58 1.08
CA GLY A 46 -9.37 2.70 1.56
C GLY A 46 -9.86 3.18 2.92
N GLY A 47 -10.09 4.49 3.04
CA GLY A 47 -10.39 5.15 4.30
C GLY A 47 -9.49 6.36 4.51
N ARG A 48 -9.10 6.60 5.76
CA ARG A 48 -8.31 7.75 6.18
C ARG A 48 -6.88 7.67 5.63
N ALA A 49 -6.50 8.65 4.83
CA ALA A 49 -5.16 8.74 4.25
C ALA A 49 -4.06 8.84 5.34
N GLU A 50 -4.37 9.46 6.47
CA GLU A 50 -3.44 9.59 7.60
C GLU A 50 -3.08 8.22 8.20
N GLU A 51 -4.04 7.30 8.32
CA GLU A 51 -3.80 5.95 8.82
C GLU A 51 -3.00 5.12 7.81
N ALA A 52 -3.30 5.26 6.51
CA ALA A 52 -2.51 4.61 5.47
C ALA A 52 -1.04 5.10 5.45
N ASN A 53 -0.84 6.42 5.59
CA ASN A 53 0.51 7.00 5.71
C ASN A 53 1.24 6.50 6.96
N ALA A 54 0.54 6.43 8.09
CA ALA A 54 1.13 5.95 9.33
C ALA A 54 1.55 4.46 9.23
N VAL A 55 0.82 3.63 8.47
CA VAL A 55 1.27 2.27 8.17
C VAL A 55 2.48 2.27 7.23
N ALA A 56 2.54 3.19 6.27
CA ALA A 56 3.70 3.34 5.39
C ALA A 56 4.98 3.72 6.17
N ASP A 57 4.85 4.57 7.21
CA ASP A 57 5.96 4.98 8.09
C ASP A 57 6.68 3.79 8.75
N ILE A 58 5.98 2.68 8.99
CA ILE A 58 6.57 1.46 9.57
C ILE A 58 7.65 0.87 8.66
N PHE A 59 7.53 1.07 7.34
CA PHE A 59 8.35 0.40 6.34
C PHE A 59 9.23 1.34 5.52
N LEU A 60 9.03 2.66 5.61
CA LEU A 60 9.74 3.64 4.79
C LEU A 60 10.50 4.63 5.66
N ASP A 61 11.80 4.81 5.37
CA ASP A 61 12.69 5.67 6.14
C ASP A 61 12.97 6.98 5.38
N GLU A 62 12.36 8.07 5.85
CA GLU A 62 12.48 9.42 5.27
C GLU A 62 12.18 9.49 3.76
N LYS A 63 11.21 8.71 3.28
CA LYS A 63 10.82 8.63 1.86
C LYS A 63 9.53 9.39 1.58
N TYR A 64 9.36 9.85 0.34
CA TYR A 64 8.09 10.42 -0.10
C TYR A 64 7.01 9.33 -0.14
N LEU A 65 5.83 9.64 0.37
CA LEU A 65 4.64 8.77 0.36
C LEU A 65 3.71 9.13 -0.81
N GLN A 66 3.40 10.42 -0.94
CA GLN A 66 2.64 11.00 -2.04
C GLN A 66 2.88 12.50 -2.12
N ILE A 67 2.43 13.11 -3.21
CA ILE A 67 2.42 14.55 -3.42
C ILE A 67 1.01 14.98 -3.79
N PHE A 68 0.49 15.99 -3.10
CA PHE A 68 -0.77 16.64 -3.44
C PHE A 68 -0.48 17.86 -4.30
N GLU A 69 -0.89 17.81 -5.55
CA GLU A 69 -0.77 18.90 -6.51
C GLU A 69 -2.12 19.61 -6.67
N PHE A 70 -2.12 20.91 -6.40
CA PHE A 70 -3.28 21.80 -6.58
C PHE A 70 -3.19 22.53 -7.91
N ARG A 71 -4.33 22.88 -8.49
CA ARG A 71 -4.48 23.60 -9.76
C ARG A 71 -3.79 24.95 -9.78
N ASN A 72 -3.60 25.57 -8.61
CA ASN A 72 -2.84 26.82 -8.47
C ASN A 72 -1.31 26.62 -8.48
N GLY A 73 -0.83 25.40 -8.75
CA GLY A 73 0.59 25.06 -8.78
C GLY A 73 1.22 24.81 -7.41
N ARG A 74 0.45 24.91 -6.31
CA ARG A 74 0.94 24.54 -4.98
C ARG A 74 1.06 23.03 -4.89
N CYS A 75 2.19 22.56 -4.35
CA CYS A 75 2.41 21.15 -4.04
C CYS A 75 2.62 20.95 -2.53
N ILE A 76 2.01 19.90 -1.97
CA ILE A 76 2.24 19.45 -0.59
C ILE A 76 2.75 18.02 -0.66
N ALA A 77 4.00 17.81 -0.24
CA ALA A 77 4.59 16.49 -0.23
C ALA A 77 4.51 15.85 1.16
N PHE A 78 4.14 14.59 1.21
CA PHE A 78 4.07 13.79 2.42
C PHE A 78 5.30 12.89 2.47
N LYS A 79 5.99 12.87 3.61
CA LYS A 79 7.19 12.07 3.83
C LYS A 79 7.01 11.18 5.04
N SER A 80 7.61 9.99 4.97
CA SER A 80 7.68 9.11 6.10
C SER A 80 8.65 9.62 7.16
N LYS A 81 8.41 9.18 8.40
CA LYS A 81 9.28 9.45 9.55
C LYS A 81 10.48 8.51 9.55
N PRO A 82 11.56 8.85 10.27
CA PRO A 82 12.68 7.94 10.45
C PRO A 82 12.29 6.73 11.32
N GLY A 83 13.04 5.63 11.19
CA GLY A 83 12.91 4.44 12.04
C GLY A 83 12.13 3.29 11.42
N ALA A 84 12.17 3.17 10.09
CA ALA A 84 11.57 2.03 9.41
C ALA A 84 12.20 0.71 9.84
N LEU A 85 11.38 -0.34 9.89
CA LEU A 85 11.88 -1.71 10.01
C LEU A 85 12.72 -2.06 8.77
N ASP A 86 13.65 -3.02 8.86
CA ASP A 86 14.33 -3.60 7.68
C ASP A 86 13.82 -5.02 7.43
N ILE A 87 12.59 -5.12 6.94
CA ILE A 87 11.86 -6.35 6.70
C ILE A 87 11.24 -6.28 5.31
N TRP A 88 11.38 -7.36 4.53
CA TRP A 88 10.78 -7.38 3.21
C TRP A 88 9.26 -7.55 3.29
N VAL A 89 8.58 -6.81 2.43
CA VAL A 89 7.11 -6.74 2.41
C VAL A 89 6.61 -7.18 1.04
N ILE A 90 5.60 -8.04 1.04
CA ILE A 90 4.77 -8.31 -0.13
C ILE A 90 3.41 -7.66 0.14
N VAL A 91 2.88 -6.93 -0.84
CA VAL A 91 1.53 -6.35 -0.76
C VAL A 91 0.61 -7.11 -1.69
N LEU A 92 -0.53 -7.58 -1.17
CA LEU A 92 -1.56 -8.21 -1.99
C LEU A 92 -2.64 -7.20 -2.35
N THR A 93 -2.98 -7.12 -3.63
CA THR A 93 -4.00 -6.19 -4.14
C THR A 93 -5.01 -6.88 -5.04
N ASN A 94 -6.21 -6.31 -5.10
CA ASN A 94 -7.20 -6.67 -6.11
C ASN A 94 -7.94 -5.42 -6.63
N ARG A 95 -8.93 -5.62 -7.51
CA ARG A 95 -9.73 -4.52 -8.09
C ARG A 95 -10.51 -3.70 -7.07
N ASN A 96 -10.69 -4.22 -5.86
CA ASN A 96 -11.40 -3.55 -4.77
C ASN A 96 -10.46 -2.79 -3.83
N THR A 97 -9.13 -2.94 -3.99
CA THR A 97 -8.14 -2.11 -3.30
C THR A 97 -8.25 -0.68 -3.82
N ALA A 98 -8.65 0.28 -2.98
CA ALA A 98 -8.96 1.65 -3.39
C ALA A 98 -8.41 2.72 -2.42
N SER A 99 -8.32 3.97 -2.88
CA SER A 99 -8.09 5.15 -2.03
C SER A 99 -6.87 5.00 -1.09
N GLY A 100 -7.00 5.17 0.23
CA GLY A 100 -5.89 5.03 1.19
C GLY A 100 -5.11 3.71 1.05
N ALA A 101 -5.76 2.61 0.68
CA ALA A 101 -5.09 1.33 0.45
C ALA A 101 -4.22 1.36 -0.82
N GLU A 102 -4.68 2.05 -1.88
CA GLU A 102 -3.85 2.31 -3.06
C GLU A 102 -2.66 3.20 -2.72
N MET A 103 -2.88 4.26 -1.92
CA MET A 103 -1.80 5.16 -1.51
C MET A 103 -0.67 4.39 -0.80
N LEU A 104 -1.02 3.49 0.13
CA LEU A 104 -0.05 2.63 0.80
C LEU A 104 0.68 1.70 -0.17
N ALA A 105 -0.05 0.99 -1.04
CA ALA A 105 0.55 0.07 -2.01
C ALA A 105 1.50 0.81 -2.97
N ILE A 106 1.10 1.98 -3.47
CA ILE A 106 1.90 2.83 -4.35
C ILE A 106 3.15 3.33 -3.63
N ALA A 107 3.00 3.88 -2.40
CA ALA A 107 4.12 4.41 -1.64
C ALA A 107 5.19 3.34 -1.38
N LEU A 108 4.79 2.13 -0.99
CA LEU A 108 5.72 1.02 -0.76
C LEU A 108 6.37 0.53 -2.05
N ARG A 109 5.61 0.41 -3.13
CA ARG A 109 6.11 -0.08 -4.41
C ARG A 109 7.07 0.91 -5.07
N ASP A 110 6.68 2.17 -5.19
CA ASP A 110 7.46 3.22 -5.87
C ASP A 110 8.77 3.52 -5.12
N ASN A 111 8.84 3.26 -3.82
CA ASN A 111 10.09 3.34 -3.04
C ASN A 111 10.89 2.03 -3.03
N HIS A 112 10.54 1.05 -3.87
CA HIS A 112 11.18 -0.28 -3.94
C HIS A 112 11.19 -1.02 -2.61
N ARG A 113 10.21 -0.74 -1.74
CA ARG A 113 10.11 -1.34 -0.41
C ARG A 113 9.29 -2.62 -0.40
N ALA A 114 8.30 -2.72 -1.28
CA ALA A 114 7.45 -3.90 -1.40
C ALA A 114 7.32 -4.39 -2.83
N THR A 115 7.06 -5.68 -2.98
CA THR A 115 6.59 -6.29 -4.23
C THR A 115 5.07 -6.41 -4.18
N VAL A 116 4.38 -5.88 -5.19
CA VAL A 116 2.92 -5.94 -5.30
C VAL A 116 2.50 -7.14 -6.13
N ILE A 117 1.63 -7.98 -5.57
CA ILE A 117 1.14 -9.22 -6.21
C ILE A 117 -0.38 -9.23 -6.21
N GLY A 118 -0.99 -9.59 -7.33
CA GLY A 118 -2.45 -9.78 -7.41
C GLY A 118 -3.02 -9.19 -8.68
N GLN A 119 -4.05 -8.37 -8.56
CA GLN A 119 -4.71 -7.69 -9.69
C GLN A 119 -4.50 -6.17 -9.61
N PRO A 120 -4.74 -5.43 -10.71
CA PRO A 120 -4.74 -3.96 -10.68
C PRO A 120 -5.73 -3.43 -9.66
N THR A 121 -5.35 -2.35 -8.99
CA THR A 121 -6.20 -1.65 -8.02
C THR A 121 -7.28 -0.81 -8.69
N ALA A 122 -8.18 -0.21 -7.91
CA ALA A 122 -9.38 0.48 -8.41
C ALA A 122 -9.10 1.75 -9.23
N GLY A 123 -8.01 2.47 -8.96
CA GLY A 123 -7.74 3.79 -9.52
C GLY A 123 -8.59 4.90 -8.90
N TYR A 124 -9.06 4.73 -7.67
CA TYR A 124 -9.94 5.69 -7.01
C TYR A 124 -9.18 6.58 -6.01
N LEU A 125 -8.26 7.38 -6.55
CA LEU A 125 -7.36 8.29 -5.82
C LEU A 125 -7.81 9.76 -5.92
N PHE A 126 -9.11 10.01 -5.79
CA PHE A 126 -9.65 11.36 -5.83
C PHE A 126 -10.92 11.53 -5.02
N GLY A 127 -11.08 12.73 -4.45
CA GLY A 127 -12.33 13.16 -3.84
C GLY A 127 -13.37 13.59 -4.89
N LYS A 128 -14.62 13.72 -4.46
CA LYS A 128 -15.69 14.35 -5.24
C LYS A 128 -16.19 15.59 -4.51
N ASP A 129 -16.20 16.71 -5.22
CA ASP A 129 -16.77 17.97 -4.76
C ASP A 129 -18.12 18.18 -5.44
N PHE A 130 -18.92 19.02 -4.79
CA PHE A 130 -20.28 19.32 -5.21
C PHE A 130 -20.47 20.83 -5.28
N ALA A 131 -21.04 21.32 -6.37
CA ALA A 131 -21.44 22.71 -6.51
C ALA A 131 -22.93 22.79 -6.82
N LYS A 132 -23.66 23.60 -6.05
CA LYS A 132 -25.07 23.87 -6.28
C LYS A 132 -25.23 25.02 -7.28
N LEU A 133 -26.04 24.81 -8.30
CA LEU A 133 -26.36 25.81 -9.32
C LEU A 133 -27.51 26.71 -8.88
N SER A 134 -27.65 27.87 -9.54
CA SER A 134 -28.67 28.87 -9.23
C SER A 134 -30.12 28.36 -9.41
N ASP A 135 -30.32 27.34 -10.24
CA ASP A 135 -31.61 26.69 -10.47
C ASP A 135 -31.86 25.47 -9.55
N GLY A 136 -30.98 25.24 -8.57
CA GLY A 136 -31.11 24.18 -7.58
C GLY A 136 -30.50 22.84 -7.99
N ARG A 137 -29.98 22.69 -9.22
CA ARG A 137 -29.25 21.48 -9.64
C ARG A 137 -27.87 21.37 -8.96
N MET A 138 -27.28 20.17 -8.96
CA MET A 138 -25.95 19.89 -8.41
C MET A 138 -25.01 19.40 -9.51
N ILE A 139 -23.80 19.94 -9.57
CA ILE A 139 -22.71 19.38 -10.37
C ILE A 139 -21.76 18.63 -9.43
N VAL A 140 -21.38 17.42 -9.82
CA VAL A 140 -20.34 16.63 -9.15
C VAL A 140 -19.09 16.66 -10.01
N PHE A 141 -17.94 16.97 -9.42
CA PHE A 141 -16.67 16.98 -10.12
C PHE A 141 -15.55 16.44 -9.23
N ARG A 142 -14.42 16.09 -9.84
CA ARG A 142 -13.23 15.64 -9.12
C ARG A 142 -12.71 16.77 -8.22
N SER A 143 -12.61 16.51 -6.92
CA SER A 143 -12.02 17.44 -5.96
C SER A 143 -10.53 17.63 -6.23
N GLU A 144 -10.01 18.76 -5.79
CA GLU A 144 -8.57 18.90 -5.52
C GLU A 144 -8.20 18.17 -4.23
N PRO A 145 -6.92 17.80 -4.04
CA PRO A 145 -5.80 17.88 -4.99
C PRO A 145 -5.72 16.65 -5.91
N THR A 146 -4.94 16.76 -6.99
CA THR A 146 -4.44 15.57 -7.69
C THR A 146 -3.41 14.87 -6.80
N ILE A 147 -3.56 13.57 -6.58
CA ILE A 147 -2.63 12.76 -5.80
C ILE A 147 -1.61 12.13 -6.75
N LEU A 148 -0.36 12.53 -6.61
CA LEU A 148 0.77 11.97 -7.34
C LEU A 148 1.54 11.00 -6.43
N SER A 149 2.07 9.95 -7.03
CA SER A 149 2.93 8.99 -6.35
C SER A 149 4.30 9.59 -6.01
N PRO A 150 5.17 8.88 -5.25
CA PRO A 150 6.54 9.32 -4.98
C PRO A 150 7.37 9.58 -6.25
N THR A 151 7.03 8.92 -7.36
CA THR A 151 7.67 9.11 -8.67
C THR A 151 7.01 10.20 -9.53
N GLY A 152 5.98 10.90 -8.99
CA GLY A 152 5.26 11.96 -9.68
C GLY A 152 4.15 11.49 -10.61
N LYS A 153 3.74 10.22 -10.54
CA LYS A 153 2.71 9.65 -11.42
C LYS A 153 1.31 9.78 -10.81
N ASP A 154 0.32 10.22 -11.60
CA ASP A 154 -1.09 10.10 -11.23
C ASP A 154 -1.59 8.68 -11.58
N TYR A 155 -2.09 7.97 -10.57
CA TYR A 155 -2.68 6.63 -10.71
C TYR A 155 -4.23 6.67 -10.71
N SER A 156 -4.83 7.86 -10.68
CA SER A 156 -6.28 8.04 -10.75
C SER A 156 -6.83 7.52 -12.07
N ALA A 157 -8.00 6.88 -12.01
CA ALA A 157 -8.68 6.18 -13.09
C ALA A 157 -7.95 4.95 -13.70
N THR A 158 -6.63 4.81 -13.50
CA THR A 158 -5.87 3.65 -14.01
C THR A 158 -5.62 2.58 -12.94
N GLY A 159 -5.45 2.99 -11.69
CA GLY A 159 -4.98 2.13 -10.61
C GLY A 159 -3.52 1.74 -10.75
N LEU A 160 -2.98 1.17 -9.67
CA LEU A 160 -1.68 0.54 -9.61
C LEU A 160 -1.73 -0.84 -10.27
N SER A 161 -0.91 -1.06 -11.29
CA SER A 161 -0.67 -2.41 -11.82
C SER A 161 0.31 -3.16 -10.90
N PRO A 162 0.03 -4.43 -10.55
CA PRO A 162 0.91 -5.21 -9.69
C PRO A 162 2.22 -5.54 -10.41
N ASP A 163 3.28 -5.77 -9.65
CA ASP A 163 4.56 -6.26 -10.19
C ASP A 163 4.44 -7.70 -10.68
N ILE A 164 3.60 -8.50 -9.99
CA ILE A 164 3.25 -9.87 -10.39
C ILE A 164 1.74 -9.96 -10.53
N LEU A 165 1.28 -9.94 -11.78
CA LEU A 165 -0.14 -10.15 -12.10
C LEU A 165 -0.53 -11.61 -11.86
N VAL A 166 -1.62 -11.82 -11.13
CA VAL A 166 -2.21 -13.14 -10.89
C VAL A 166 -3.66 -13.10 -11.36
N ASP A 167 -3.98 -13.95 -12.33
CA ASP A 167 -5.34 -14.06 -12.86
C ASP A 167 -6.17 -15.08 -12.07
N GLU A 168 -7.28 -14.61 -11.51
CA GLU A 168 -8.26 -15.40 -10.77
C GLU A 168 -9.41 -15.90 -11.66
N SER A 169 -9.39 -15.65 -12.97
CA SER A 169 -10.43 -16.04 -13.95
C SER A 169 -10.86 -17.51 -13.90
N LYS A 170 -10.04 -18.39 -13.33
CA LYS A 170 -10.39 -19.79 -13.06
C LYS A 170 -10.63 -19.99 -11.56
N CYS A 171 -11.89 -20.10 -11.15
CA CYS A 171 -12.29 -20.48 -9.79
C CYS A 171 -11.81 -21.91 -9.46
N SER A 172 -10.64 -22.04 -8.85
CA SER A 172 -10.16 -23.32 -8.31
C SER A 172 -10.47 -23.49 -6.82
N GLY A 173 -11.11 -22.52 -6.17
CA GLY A 173 -11.33 -22.51 -4.71
C GLY A 173 -10.07 -22.24 -3.88
N GLU A 174 -8.90 -22.14 -4.53
CA GLU A 174 -7.62 -21.83 -3.91
C GLU A 174 -7.28 -20.35 -4.05
N ASP A 175 -6.72 -19.74 -2.99
CA ASP A 175 -6.19 -18.39 -3.02
C ASP A 175 -4.85 -18.34 -3.79
N LYS A 176 -4.94 -18.10 -5.10
CA LYS A 176 -3.78 -18.07 -5.99
C LYS A 176 -2.85 -16.89 -5.70
N ILE A 177 -3.40 -15.76 -5.28
CA ILE A 177 -2.62 -14.55 -4.99
C ILE A 177 -1.73 -14.82 -3.76
N LEU A 178 -2.31 -15.33 -2.67
CA LEU A 178 -1.57 -15.70 -1.48
C LEU A 178 -0.60 -16.86 -1.76
N GLY A 179 -1.03 -17.87 -2.53
CA GLY A 179 -0.17 -18.98 -2.93
C GLY A 179 1.08 -18.49 -3.69
N ARG A 180 0.91 -17.53 -4.61
CA ARG A 180 2.02 -16.93 -5.35
C ARG A 180 2.94 -16.11 -4.45
N ALA A 181 2.39 -15.38 -3.48
CA ALA A 181 3.18 -14.63 -2.49
C ALA A 181 4.04 -15.57 -1.62
N ILE A 182 3.46 -16.64 -1.09
CA ILE A 182 4.18 -17.65 -0.31
C ILE A 182 5.27 -18.31 -1.15
N GLN A 183 4.97 -18.65 -2.41
CA GLN A 183 5.98 -19.19 -3.32
C GLN A 183 7.15 -18.21 -3.50
N LEU A 184 6.87 -16.93 -3.70
CA LEU A 184 7.91 -15.92 -3.86
C LEU A 184 8.81 -15.83 -2.63
N VAL A 185 8.22 -15.81 -1.42
CA VAL A 185 8.96 -15.87 -0.15
C VAL A 185 9.91 -17.06 -0.10
N ARG A 186 9.42 -18.26 -0.42
CA ARG A 186 10.21 -19.49 -0.36
C ARG A 186 11.38 -19.52 -1.35
N THR A 187 11.22 -18.90 -2.52
CA THR A 187 12.23 -18.90 -3.59
C THR A 187 13.24 -17.77 -3.51
N ARG A 188 13.01 -16.80 -2.61
CA ARG A 188 13.87 -15.62 -2.49
C ARG A 188 15.21 -15.98 -1.83
N PRO A 189 16.35 -15.50 -2.37
CA PRO A 189 17.62 -15.57 -1.67
C PRO A 189 17.54 -14.73 -0.38
N ARG A 190 17.66 -15.36 0.78
CA ARG A 190 17.74 -14.62 2.06
C ARG A 190 19.07 -13.88 2.13
N LYS A 191 19.05 -12.61 2.56
CA LYS A 191 20.28 -11.92 2.93
C LYS A 191 20.91 -12.70 4.09
N ASP A 192 22.16 -13.11 3.92
CA ASP A 192 22.92 -13.76 4.98
C ASP A 192 23.13 -12.74 6.11
N SER A 193 22.57 -13.00 7.29
CA SER A 193 22.68 -12.12 8.47
C SER A 193 24.11 -12.07 9.03
N SER A 194 25.06 -12.79 8.43
CA SER A 194 26.47 -12.81 8.82
C SER A 194 27.34 -11.76 8.11
N GLN A 195 26.86 -11.06 7.08
CA GLN A 195 27.63 -9.98 6.45
C GLN A 195 27.40 -8.65 7.16
N LYS A 196 28.30 -8.32 8.10
CA LYS A 196 28.45 -6.96 8.61
C LYS A 196 28.59 -5.99 7.44
N PRO A 197 28.02 -4.77 7.52
CA PRO A 197 28.31 -3.73 6.53
C PRO A 197 29.82 -3.50 6.52
N VAL A 198 30.41 -3.66 5.33
CA VAL A 198 31.80 -3.26 5.08
C VAL A 198 31.84 -1.74 5.21
N PRO A 199 32.80 -1.17 5.99
CA PRO A 199 32.90 0.27 6.22
C PRO A 199 33.13 1.08 4.95
#